data_AF-H8MQ09-F1
#
_entry.id   AF-H8MQ09-F1
#
_cell.length_a   1.000
_cell.length_b   1.000
_cell.length_c   1.000
_cell.angle_alpha   90.00
_cell.angle_beta   90.00
_cell.angle_gamma   90.00
#
_symmetry.space_group_name_H-M   'P 1'
#
loop_
_entity.id
_entity.type
_entity.pdbx_description
1 polymer ?
#
loop_
_entity_poly.entity_id
_entity_poly.type
_entity_poly.pdbx_seq_one_letter_code
_entity_poly.pdbx_strand_id
1 'polypeptide(L)'
;MSAPNPIVGLGGRTDHIATVPHLDPARLQLSPEEGSVLALVGRVERIDAVLSRSSLGEARTIAVLLALRAKGAIVPARVVQRAPPVAPVVDAALSEEVDLEPDQKRDIIEMERSLEKMDHHAVLGVAPGASPQEVKQAYYNASRRFHPDRYFGKNLGSFRARLERIFKRLTDAHNALSRQEPPRASATPPPAPPARVPTTPPPAAVLPRTVSGGGFAAVSPPAASGARPPSGSFATVPPPAAPPPEDTESEARRAERQARLARHPYMARSHKLTELIARGRAATARGDFERAYQEFNHVLGLDPKNREVAQLLVEARRKHDLARAQAEVERGQELEMRGDFTGAQAAYKLAVSLNGDNPEAAFQAARVGRELAQDAQEVLKLAQRAVELKPGRADYQLLLAQVLLVAGQKKQAKHHFEEVARLDPDNADARAGLKKLRWTFT
;
A
#
# COMPACT_ATOMS: atom_id res chain seq x y z
N MET A 1 17.44 -31.22 16.51
CA MET A 1 18.20 -30.17 15.78
C MET A 1 18.91 -29.31 16.82
N SER A 2 20.19 -29.57 17.08
CA SER A 2 20.96 -28.79 18.06
C SER A 2 21.05 -27.33 17.60
N ALA A 3 20.71 -26.39 18.49
CA ALA A 3 20.89 -24.98 18.24
C ALA A 3 22.36 -24.69 17.84
N PRO A 4 22.61 -23.83 16.85
CA PRO A 4 23.97 -23.46 16.49
C PRO A 4 24.56 -22.63 17.63
N ASN A 5 25.46 -23.24 18.42
CA ASN A 5 26.18 -22.51 19.46
C ASN A 5 26.91 -21.30 18.84
N PRO A 6 26.60 -20.07 19.27
CA PRO A 6 27.28 -18.89 18.77
C PRO A 6 28.74 -18.90 19.23
N ILE A 7 29.64 -18.57 18.31
CA ILE A 7 31.05 -18.39 18.62
C ILE A 7 31.21 -16.95 19.08
N VAL A 8 31.52 -16.77 20.36
CA VAL A 8 31.70 -15.45 20.99
C VAL A 8 32.74 -14.65 20.19
N GLY A 9 32.31 -13.52 19.61
CA GLY A 9 33.15 -12.65 18.80
C GLY A 9 33.16 -12.92 17.29
N LEU A 10 32.56 -14.00 16.78
CA LEU A 10 32.41 -14.23 15.33
C LEU A 10 30.96 -14.33 14.87
N GLY A 11 30.03 -14.56 15.79
CA GLY A 11 28.60 -14.73 15.48
C GLY A 11 28.18 -16.20 15.48
N GLY A 12 27.05 -16.49 14.85
CA GLY A 12 26.58 -17.86 14.64
C GLY A 12 27.44 -18.59 13.60
N ARG A 13 27.52 -19.92 13.67
CA ARG A 13 28.28 -20.73 12.69
C ARG A 13 27.77 -20.59 11.25
N THR A 14 26.53 -20.16 11.08
CA THR A 14 25.88 -19.90 9.80
C THR A 14 26.11 -18.48 9.28
N ASP A 15 26.72 -17.61 10.08
CA ASP A 15 27.04 -16.24 9.66
C ASP A 15 28.23 -16.25 8.69
N HIS A 16 28.29 -15.19 7.87
CA HIS A 16 29.38 -15.03 6.90
C HIS A 16 30.44 -14.10 7.45
N ILE A 17 31.68 -14.35 7.05
CA ILE A 17 32.84 -13.52 7.32
C ILE A 17 33.49 -13.15 5.98
N ALA A 18 34.02 -11.93 5.89
CA ALA A 18 34.67 -11.41 4.70
C ALA A 18 36.06 -10.92 5.04
N THR A 19 36.97 -11.01 4.08
CA THR A 19 38.28 -10.36 4.18
C THR A 19 38.14 -8.87 3.91
N VAL A 20 38.90 -8.06 4.64
CA VAL A 20 38.89 -6.61 4.43
C VAL A 20 39.54 -6.29 3.07
N PRO A 21 38.90 -5.49 2.20
CA PRO A 21 39.46 -5.13 0.90
C PRO A 21 40.80 -4.38 1.05
N HIS A 22 41.73 -4.59 0.11
CA HIS A 22 43.05 -3.95 0.08
C HIS A 22 43.94 -4.24 1.29
N LEU A 23 43.75 -5.40 1.93
CA LEU A 23 44.61 -5.89 2.99
C LEU A 23 46.04 -6.10 2.49
N ASP A 24 47.02 -5.47 3.13
CA ASP A 24 48.44 -5.75 2.89
C ASP A 24 48.92 -6.85 3.86
N PRO A 25 49.08 -8.10 3.41
CA PRO A 25 49.46 -9.21 4.29
C PRO A 25 50.86 -9.04 4.89
N ALA A 26 51.74 -8.25 4.28
CA ALA A 26 53.08 -7.98 4.80
C ALA A 26 53.05 -7.10 6.06
N ARG A 27 52.03 -6.23 6.18
CA ARG A 27 51.85 -5.35 7.36
C ARG A 27 51.28 -6.06 8.58
N LEU A 28 50.57 -7.17 8.40
CA LEU A 28 49.81 -7.85 9.46
C LEU A 28 50.58 -8.95 10.20
N GLN A 29 51.83 -9.23 9.81
CA GLN A 29 52.68 -10.28 10.41
C GLN A 29 51.88 -11.56 10.67
N LEU A 30 51.26 -12.08 9.61
CA LEU A 30 50.41 -13.26 9.72
C LEU A 30 51.28 -14.51 9.90
N SER A 31 50.87 -15.38 10.82
CA SER A 31 51.47 -16.71 10.95
C SER A 31 51.11 -17.58 9.73
N PRO A 32 51.85 -18.67 9.46
CA PRO A 32 51.50 -19.61 8.39
C PRO A 32 50.08 -20.19 8.53
N GLU A 33 49.62 -20.39 9.77
CA GLU A 33 48.27 -20.86 10.10
C GLU A 33 47.21 -19.79 9.81
N GLU A 34 47.48 -18.54 10.20
CA GLU A 34 46.61 -17.38 9.93
C GLU A 34 46.49 -17.13 8.43
N GLY A 35 47.60 -17.21 7.68
CA GLY A 35 47.58 -17.08 6.21
C GLY A 35 46.79 -18.19 5.54
N SER A 36 46.91 -19.43 6.02
CA SER A 36 46.17 -20.58 5.49
C SER A 36 44.66 -20.46 5.74
N VAL A 37 44.25 -20.04 6.95
CA VAL A 37 42.84 -19.83 7.28
C VAL A 37 42.27 -18.61 6.56
N LEU A 38 43.04 -17.53 6.43
CA LEU A 38 42.62 -16.33 5.68
C LEU A 38 42.39 -16.65 4.19
N ALA A 39 43.23 -17.52 3.61
CA ALA A 39 43.04 -18.00 2.23
C ALA A 39 41.75 -18.82 2.06
N LEU A 40 41.33 -19.56 3.09
CA LEU A 40 40.05 -20.29 3.09
C LEU A 40 38.83 -19.36 3.14
N VAL A 41 38.94 -18.19 3.80
CA VAL A 41 37.88 -17.17 3.84
C VAL A 41 37.70 -16.48 2.49
N GLY A 42 38.78 -16.31 1.72
CA GLY A 42 38.72 -15.73 0.38
C GLY A 42 38.16 -14.31 0.39
N ARG A 43 37.05 -14.05 -0.32
CA ARG A 43 36.36 -12.74 -0.34
C ARG A 43 35.26 -12.67 0.71
N VAL A 44 34.37 -13.67 0.72
CA VAL A 44 33.29 -13.85 1.68
C VAL A 44 33.02 -15.35 1.78
N GLU A 45 32.93 -15.90 2.99
CA GLU A 45 32.63 -17.32 3.21
C GLU A 45 31.84 -17.51 4.51
N ARG A 46 31.13 -18.65 4.65
CA ARG A 46 30.44 -19.03 5.89
C ARG A 46 31.39 -19.62 6.91
N ILE A 47 31.17 -19.34 8.18
CA ILE A 47 32.04 -19.83 9.27
C ILE A 47 32.07 -21.37 9.29
N ASP A 48 30.93 -22.05 9.16
CA ASP A 48 30.86 -23.52 9.09
C ASP A 48 31.68 -24.13 7.94
N ALA A 49 31.63 -23.50 6.76
CA ALA A 49 32.40 -23.93 5.59
C ALA A 49 33.91 -23.80 5.83
N VAL A 50 34.36 -22.69 6.44
CA VAL A 50 35.78 -22.50 6.80
C VAL A 50 36.22 -23.54 7.83
N LEU A 51 35.40 -23.82 8.84
CA LEU A 51 35.70 -24.84 9.86
C LEU A 51 35.80 -26.25 9.24
N SER A 52 34.94 -26.58 8.27
CA SER A 52 34.96 -27.89 7.60
C SER A 52 36.15 -28.10 6.65
N ARG A 53 36.69 -27.01 6.08
CA ARG A 53 37.79 -27.04 5.10
C ARG A 53 39.16 -26.84 5.72
N SER A 54 39.22 -26.45 6.99
CA SER A 54 40.48 -26.22 7.70
C SER A 54 41.07 -27.52 8.22
N SER A 55 42.36 -27.75 7.97
CA SER A 55 43.12 -28.90 8.48
C SER A 55 43.53 -28.76 9.94
N LEU A 56 43.30 -27.61 10.58
CA LEU A 56 43.77 -27.29 11.94
C LEU A 56 42.85 -27.85 13.05
N GLY A 57 41.67 -28.36 12.68
CA GLY A 57 40.64 -28.79 13.61
C GLY A 57 39.83 -27.61 14.18
N GLU A 58 38.57 -27.88 14.52
CA GLU A 58 37.57 -26.85 14.78
C GLU A 58 37.98 -25.79 15.82
N ALA A 59 38.43 -26.22 17.00
CA ALA A 59 38.81 -25.30 18.08
C ALA A 59 39.98 -24.38 17.70
N ARG A 60 40.97 -24.92 16.97
CA ARG A 60 42.15 -24.16 16.54
C ARG A 60 41.79 -23.21 15.40
N THR A 61 40.95 -23.63 14.45
CA THR A 61 40.46 -22.76 13.38
C THR A 61 39.64 -21.59 13.94
N ILE A 62 38.79 -21.83 14.96
CA ILE A 62 38.05 -20.76 15.66
C ILE A 62 39.01 -19.76 16.30
N ALA A 63 40.05 -20.23 16.99
CA ALA A 63 41.05 -19.36 17.61
C ALA A 63 41.79 -18.50 16.57
N VAL A 64 42.16 -19.08 15.43
CA VAL A 64 42.79 -18.37 14.32
C VAL A 64 41.85 -17.34 13.69
N LEU A 65 40.56 -17.66 13.51
CA LEU A 65 39.56 -16.69 13.02
C LEU A 65 39.37 -15.52 13.98
N LEU A 66 39.37 -15.77 15.30
CA LEU A 66 39.32 -14.70 16.31
C LEU A 66 40.57 -13.82 16.27
N ALA A 67 41.75 -14.41 16.11
CA ALA A 67 43.01 -13.66 15.97
C ALA A 67 43.03 -12.81 14.69
N LEU A 68 42.59 -13.36 13.55
CA LEU A 68 42.44 -12.63 12.29
C LEU A 68 41.45 -11.46 12.42
N ARG A 69 40.35 -11.64 13.17
CA ARG A 69 39.40 -10.56 13.46
C ARG A 69 40.02 -9.48 14.33
N ALA A 70 40.77 -9.85 15.37
CA ALA A 70 41.47 -8.91 16.24
C ALA A 70 42.53 -8.10 15.49
N LYS A 71 43.20 -8.71 14.51
CA LYS A 71 44.14 -8.05 13.58
C LYS A 71 43.45 -7.24 12.49
N GLY A 72 42.12 -7.26 12.39
CA GLY A 72 41.36 -6.53 11.37
C GLY A 72 41.46 -7.13 9.96
N ALA A 73 41.90 -8.38 9.82
CA ALA A 73 41.99 -9.06 8.53
C ALA A 73 40.62 -9.56 8.03
N ILE A 74 39.70 -9.85 8.95
CA ILE A 74 38.34 -10.31 8.64
C ILE A 74 37.27 -9.53 9.41
N VAL A 75 36.11 -9.38 8.79
CA VAL A 75 34.93 -8.71 9.36
C VAL A 75 33.66 -9.56 9.18
N PRO A 76 32.69 -9.48 10.10
CA PRO A 76 31.37 -10.08 9.88
C PRO A 76 30.70 -9.50 8.63
N ALA A 77 30.20 -10.37 7.77
CA ALA A 77 29.56 -10.01 6.51
C ALA A 77 28.11 -10.48 6.48
N ARG A 78 27.22 -9.62 5.97
CA ARG A 78 25.84 -10.00 5.66
C ARG A 78 25.71 -10.19 4.15
N VAL A 79 25.62 -11.44 3.72
CA VAL A 79 25.36 -11.76 2.31
C VAL A 79 23.87 -11.61 2.06
N VAL A 80 23.49 -10.52 1.39
CA VAL A 80 22.17 -10.41 0.78
C VAL A 80 22.21 -11.30 -0.46
N GLN A 81 21.50 -12.43 -0.44
CA GLN A 81 21.37 -13.27 -1.62
C GLN A 81 20.71 -12.45 -2.74
N ARG A 82 21.51 -12.03 -3.71
CA ARG A 82 20.99 -11.54 -4.98
C ARG A 82 20.57 -12.77 -5.77
N ALA A 83 19.26 -12.90 -5.99
CA ALA A 83 18.69 -13.99 -6.78
C ALA A 83 19.46 -14.15 -8.11
N PRO A 84 19.78 -15.38 -8.53
CA PRO A 84 20.49 -15.62 -9.77
C PRO A 84 19.68 -15.07 -10.96
N PRO A 85 20.34 -14.60 -12.05
CA PRO A 85 19.64 -14.20 -13.25
C PRO A 85 19.04 -15.45 -13.91
N VAL A 86 17.73 -15.61 -13.77
CA VAL A 86 16.98 -16.74 -14.31
C VAL A 86 16.79 -16.55 -15.82
N ALA A 87 17.21 -17.53 -16.61
CA ALA A 87 16.70 -17.76 -17.96
C ALA A 87 16.34 -19.26 -18.12
N PRO A 88 15.31 -19.63 -18.91
CA PRO A 88 14.38 -18.79 -19.66
C PRO A 88 13.02 -18.65 -18.93
N VAL A 89 12.63 -17.41 -18.63
CA VAL A 89 11.38 -16.98 -17.98
C VAL A 89 10.10 -17.34 -18.78
N VAL A 90 10.25 -17.98 -19.94
CA VAL A 90 9.15 -18.25 -20.87
C VAL A 90 8.25 -19.36 -20.31
N ASP A 91 8.80 -20.52 -19.92
CA ASP A 91 7.99 -21.62 -19.39
C ASP A 91 7.38 -21.33 -18.02
N ALA A 92 8.11 -20.63 -17.15
CA ALA A 92 7.60 -20.28 -15.82
C ALA A 92 6.46 -19.25 -15.88
N ALA A 93 6.51 -18.29 -16.81
CA ALA A 93 5.44 -17.30 -17.00
C ALA A 93 4.23 -17.90 -17.73
N LEU A 94 4.46 -18.81 -18.68
CA LEU A 94 3.39 -19.56 -19.35
C LEU A 94 2.65 -20.49 -18.38
N SER A 95 3.36 -21.04 -17.39
CA SER A 95 2.80 -21.89 -16.33
C SER A 95 2.08 -21.13 -15.21
N GLU A 96 2.09 -19.79 -15.21
CA GLU A 96 1.41 -18.99 -14.20
C GLU A 96 -0.13 -19.06 -14.39
N GLU A 97 -0.86 -19.41 -13.33
CA GLU A 97 -2.33 -19.44 -13.31
C GLU A 97 -2.88 -18.01 -13.27
N VAL A 98 -3.09 -17.45 -14.47
CA VAL A 98 -3.64 -16.11 -14.71
C VAL A 98 -4.79 -16.19 -15.70
N ASP A 99 -5.73 -15.25 -15.62
CA ASP A 99 -6.96 -15.16 -16.43
C ASP A 99 -6.70 -14.63 -17.87
N LEU A 100 -5.66 -15.17 -18.50
CA LEU A 100 -5.22 -14.87 -19.86
C LEU A 100 -5.16 -16.16 -20.69
N GLU A 101 -5.62 -16.08 -21.93
CA GLU A 101 -5.48 -17.18 -22.89
C GLU A 101 -4.00 -17.48 -23.15
N PRO A 102 -3.62 -18.76 -23.37
CA PRO A 102 -2.23 -19.14 -23.62
C PRO A 102 -1.55 -18.32 -24.73
N ASP A 103 -2.26 -18.04 -25.82
CA ASP A 103 -1.75 -17.24 -26.94
C ASP A 103 -1.51 -15.78 -26.54
N GLN A 104 -2.37 -15.21 -25.69
CA GLN A 104 -2.19 -13.85 -25.16
C GLN A 104 -0.97 -13.76 -24.24
N LYS A 105 -0.70 -14.80 -23.45
CA LYS A 105 0.52 -14.87 -22.62
C LYS A 105 1.77 -14.87 -23.49
N ARG A 106 1.77 -15.65 -24.58
CA ARG A 106 2.90 -15.72 -25.54
C ARG A 106 3.14 -14.37 -26.20
N ASP A 107 2.09 -13.73 -26.71
CA ASP A 107 2.17 -12.40 -27.34
C ASP A 107 2.78 -11.35 -26.42
N ILE A 108 2.38 -11.32 -25.14
CA ILE A 108 2.89 -10.35 -24.15
C ILE A 108 4.37 -10.61 -23.84
N ILE A 109 4.75 -11.87 -23.65
CA ILE A 109 6.14 -12.27 -23.35
C ILE A 109 7.06 -11.95 -24.53
N GLU A 110 6.62 -12.26 -25.74
CA GLU A 110 7.40 -12.02 -26.96
C GLU A 110 7.56 -10.53 -27.22
N MET A 111 6.47 -9.76 -27.13
CA MET A 111 6.50 -8.31 -27.27
C MET A 111 7.44 -7.66 -26.24
N GLU A 112 7.34 -8.05 -24.96
CA GLU A 112 8.22 -7.54 -23.89
C GLU A 112 9.70 -7.79 -24.22
N ARG A 113 10.05 -9.01 -24.65
CA ARG A 113 11.42 -9.39 -25.01
C ARG A 113 11.93 -8.58 -26.21
N SER A 114 11.07 -8.30 -27.17
CA SER A 114 11.46 -7.56 -28.37
C SER A 114 11.61 -6.04 -28.12
N LEU A 115 11.00 -5.49 -27.06
CA LEU A 115 11.10 -4.05 -26.73
C LEU A 115 12.53 -3.55 -26.56
N GLU A 116 13.43 -4.37 -26.00
CA GLU A 116 14.82 -3.98 -25.73
C GLU A 116 15.67 -3.87 -27.01
N LYS A 117 15.25 -4.54 -28.09
CA LYS A 117 15.97 -4.61 -29.36
C LYS A 117 15.32 -3.80 -30.48
N MET A 118 14.10 -3.31 -30.27
CA MET A 118 13.32 -2.59 -31.28
C MET A 118 13.46 -1.06 -31.15
N ASP A 119 13.70 -0.42 -32.29
CA ASP A 119 13.63 1.02 -32.44
C ASP A 119 12.18 1.53 -32.34
N HIS A 120 12.00 2.84 -32.08
CA HIS A 120 10.68 3.45 -31.89
C HIS A 120 9.70 3.20 -33.05
N HIS A 121 10.20 3.15 -34.30
CA HIS A 121 9.42 2.79 -35.48
C HIS A 121 8.98 1.32 -35.45
N ALA A 122 9.89 0.40 -35.11
CA ALA A 122 9.61 -1.03 -35.02
C ALA A 122 8.66 -1.38 -33.86
N VAL A 123 8.78 -0.69 -32.72
CA VAL A 123 7.89 -0.84 -31.55
C VAL A 123 6.44 -0.52 -31.89
N LEU A 124 6.20 0.47 -32.77
CA LEU A 124 4.86 0.82 -33.24
C LEU A 124 4.44 0.07 -34.51
N GLY A 125 5.34 -0.71 -35.11
CA GLY A 125 5.07 -1.44 -36.36
C GLY A 125 4.93 -0.51 -37.57
N VAL A 126 5.57 0.66 -37.55
CA VAL A 126 5.54 1.64 -38.64
C VAL A 126 6.86 1.69 -39.41
N ALA A 127 6.80 1.98 -40.70
CA ALA A 127 7.99 2.14 -41.52
C ALA A 127 8.79 3.41 -41.12
N PRO A 128 10.12 3.43 -41.31
CA PRO A 128 10.92 4.65 -41.18
C PRO A 128 10.39 5.72 -42.14
N GLY A 129 9.95 6.87 -41.60
CA GLY A 129 9.35 7.96 -42.40
C GLY A 129 7.82 7.92 -42.52
N ALA A 130 7.13 7.08 -41.74
CA ALA A 130 5.68 7.07 -41.66
C ALA A 130 5.10 8.44 -41.28
N SER A 131 3.94 8.77 -41.84
CA SER A 131 3.25 10.03 -41.58
C SER A 131 2.78 10.12 -40.12
N PRO A 132 2.61 11.34 -39.56
CA PRO A 132 2.11 11.51 -38.20
C PRO A 132 0.73 10.87 -37.95
N GLN A 133 -0.09 10.74 -39.00
CA GLN A 133 -1.40 10.08 -38.93
C GLN A 133 -1.25 8.56 -38.81
N GLU A 134 -0.33 7.95 -39.55
CA GLU A 134 -0.01 6.52 -39.47
C GLU A 134 0.59 6.15 -38.11
N VAL A 135 1.50 6.99 -37.58
CA VAL A 135 2.08 6.82 -36.24
C VAL A 135 0.99 6.87 -35.16
N LYS A 136 0.05 7.81 -35.25
CA LYS A 136 -1.07 7.93 -34.31
C LYS A 136 -2.01 6.72 -34.39
N GLN A 137 -2.32 6.25 -35.60
CA GLN A 137 -3.19 5.09 -35.81
C GLN A 137 -2.54 3.80 -35.30
N ALA A 138 -1.24 3.63 -35.55
CA ALA A 138 -0.46 2.49 -35.06
C ALA A 138 -0.37 2.48 -33.53
N TYR A 139 -0.12 3.64 -32.91
CA TYR A 139 -0.14 3.78 -31.45
C TYR A 139 -1.51 3.46 -30.85
N TYR A 140 -2.62 3.92 -31.46
CA TYR A 140 -3.96 3.61 -30.96
C TYR A 140 -4.26 2.11 -31.04
N ASN A 141 -3.88 1.46 -32.15
CA ASN A 141 -4.04 0.02 -32.34
C ASN A 141 -3.21 -0.80 -31.33
N ALA A 142 -1.94 -0.45 -31.15
CA ALA A 142 -1.03 -1.11 -30.21
C ALA A 142 -1.45 -0.88 -28.75
N SER A 143 -1.82 0.36 -28.41
CA SER A 143 -2.34 0.71 -27.09
C SER A 143 -3.58 -0.11 -26.76
N ARG A 144 -4.54 -0.25 -27.69
CA ARG A 144 -5.75 -1.05 -27.47
C ARG A 144 -5.46 -2.54 -27.21
N ARG A 145 -4.36 -3.07 -27.75
CA ARG A 145 -3.94 -4.48 -27.58
C ARG A 145 -3.22 -4.71 -26.24
N PHE A 146 -2.36 -3.78 -25.83
CA PHE A 146 -1.50 -3.92 -24.65
C PHE A 146 -1.88 -3.02 -23.46
N HIS A 147 -3.07 -2.40 -23.48
CA HIS A 147 -3.52 -1.56 -22.36
C HIS A 147 -3.82 -2.41 -21.10
N PRO A 148 -3.32 -2.02 -19.91
CA PRO A 148 -3.61 -2.75 -18.67
C PRO A 148 -5.11 -2.75 -18.32
N ASP A 149 -5.84 -1.65 -18.56
CA ASP A 149 -7.29 -1.57 -18.28
C ASP A 149 -8.16 -2.46 -19.18
N ARG A 150 -7.64 -2.98 -20.29
CA ARG A 150 -8.38 -3.99 -21.09
C ARG A 150 -8.67 -5.25 -20.28
N TYR A 151 -7.84 -5.51 -19.28
CA TYR A 151 -7.91 -6.68 -18.41
C TYR A 151 -8.39 -6.32 -17.00
N PHE A 152 -9.15 -5.23 -16.86
CA PHE A 152 -9.70 -4.78 -15.58
C PHE A 152 -10.58 -5.88 -14.93
N GLY A 153 -10.23 -6.28 -13.71
CA GLY A 153 -10.93 -7.33 -12.96
C GLY A 153 -10.46 -8.77 -13.21
N LYS A 154 -9.41 -8.98 -14.03
CA LYS A 154 -8.78 -10.28 -14.26
C LYS A 154 -7.55 -10.47 -13.37
N ASN A 155 -7.28 -11.69 -12.93
CA ASN A 155 -6.04 -12.03 -12.24
C ASN A 155 -4.88 -12.10 -13.26
N LEU A 156 -4.09 -11.03 -13.32
CA LEU A 156 -2.98 -10.89 -14.26
C LEU A 156 -1.62 -11.33 -13.69
N GLY A 157 -1.52 -11.55 -12.38
CA GLY A 157 -0.26 -11.90 -11.72
C GLY A 157 0.93 -11.05 -12.20
N SER A 158 2.01 -11.70 -12.64
CA SER A 158 3.23 -11.05 -13.16
C SER A 158 3.03 -10.33 -14.50
N PHE A 159 1.99 -10.65 -15.26
CA PHE A 159 1.70 -10.05 -16.58
C PHE A 159 1.24 -8.60 -16.48
N ARG A 160 0.69 -8.17 -15.34
CA ARG A 160 0.33 -6.75 -15.13
C ARG A 160 1.54 -5.83 -15.31
N ALA A 161 2.64 -6.15 -14.63
CA ALA A 161 3.87 -5.37 -14.69
C ALA A 161 4.56 -5.44 -16.07
N ARG A 162 4.32 -6.51 -16.84
CA ARG A 162 4.79 -6.63 -18.24
C ARG A 162 3.99 -5.70 -19.16
N LEU A 163 2.66 -5.72 -19.04
CA LEU A 163 1.77 -4.84 -19.80
C LEU A 163 2.06 -3.35 -19.54
N GLU A 164 2.29 -2.95 -18.29
CA GLU A 164 2.67 -1.57 -17.95
C GLU A 164 3.99 -1.15 -18.60
N ARG A 165 5.00 -2.04 -18.67
CA ARG A 165 6.28 -1.78 -19.35
C ARG A 165 6.13 -1.65 -20.87
N ILE A 166 5.35 -2.55 -21.49
CA ILE A 166 5.02 -2.47 -22.92
C ILE A 166 4.30 -1.16 -23.23
N PHE A 167 3.27 -0.82 -22.46
CA PHE A 167 2.48 0.39 -22.65
C PHE A 167 3.31 1.66 -22.52
N LYS A 168 4.20 1.72 -21.51
CA LYS A 168 5.15 2.81 -21.36
C LYS A 168 6.05 2.97 -22.59
N ARG A 169 6.63 1.88 -23.09
CA ARG A 169 7.51 1.90 -24.27
C ARG A 169 6.77 2.33 -25.55
N LEU A 170 5.52 1.92 -25.72
CA LEU A 170 4.65 2.37 -26.82
C LEU A 170 4.39 3.89 -26.74
N THR A 171 4.14 4.40 -25.53
CA THR A 171 3.92 5.83 -25.29
C THR A 171 5.18 6.64 -25.59
N ASP A 172 6.34 6.17 -25.13
CA ASP A 172 7.63 6.79 -25.40
C ASP A 172 7.95 6.83 -26.90
N ALA A 173 7.66 5.73 -27.62
CA ALA A 173 7.82 5.67 -29.08
C ALA A 173 6.90 6.64 -29.82
N HIS A 174 5.61 6.70 -29.45
CA HIS A 174 4.68 7.65 -30.07
C HIS A 174 5.11 9.10 -29.84
N ASN A 175 5.55 9.42 -28.62
CA ASN A 175 6.01 10.77 -28.29
C ASN A 175 7.31 11.13 -29.01
N ALA A 176 8.23 10.19 -29.19
CA ALA A 176 9.47 10.38 -29.93
C ALA A 176 9.20 10.62 -31.43
N LEU A 177 8.33 9.81 -32.04
CA LEU A 177 8.00 9.92 -33.47
C LEU A 177 7.08 11.12 -33.77
N SER A 178 6.18 11.49 -32.85
CA SER A 178 5.31 12.67 -33.02
C SER A 178 6.06 14.00 -32.87
N ARG A 179 7.26 14.00 -32.27
CA ARG A 179 8.13 15.17 -32.14
C ARG A 179 9.11 15.32 -33.31
N GLN A 180 9.34 14.27 -34.08
CA GLN A 180 10.11 14.33 -35.32
C GLN A 180 9.19 14.85 -36.43
N GLU A 181 9.08 16.16 -36.58
CA GLU A 181 8.54 16.76 -37.82
C GLU A 181 9.31 16.19 -39.04
N PRO A 182 8.64 15.99 -40.19
CA PRO A 182 9.28 15.41 -41.36
C PRO A 182 10.47 16.29 -41.81
N PRO A 183 11.53 15.70 -42.40
CA PRO A 183 12.58 16.49 -43.01
C PRO A 183 11.95 17.40 -44.07
N ARG A 184 12.19 18.72 -43.93
CA ARG A 184 11.86 19.72 -44.95
C ARG A 184 12.28 19.17 -46.31
N ALA A 185 11.30 19.02 -47.21
CA ALA A 185 11.57 18.83 -48.62
C ALA A 185 12.56 19.91 -49.06
N SER A 186 13.69 19.49 -49.62
CA SER A 186 14.65 20.35 -50.28
C SER A 186 13.91 21.13 -51.37
N ALA A 187 13.59 22.40 -51.07
CA ALA A 187 13.10 23.34 -52.05
C ALA A 187 14.23 23.62 -53.04
N THR A 188 14.17 22.99 -54.20
CA THR A 188 14.86 23.47 -55.41
C THR A 188 14.39 24.91 -55.65
N PRO A 189 15.28 25.90 -55.81
CA PRO A 189 14.85 27.25 -56.09
C PRO A 189 14.20 27.31 -57.49
N PRO A 190 13.05 27.98 -57.66
CA PRO A 190 12.50 28.23 -59.00
C PRO A 190 13.38 29.25 -59.75
N PRO A 191 13.42 29.21 -61.09
CA PRO A 191 14.24 30.14 -61.87
C PRO A 191 13.67 31.56 -61.81
N ALA A 192 14.58 32.54 -61.90
CA ALA A 192 14.30 33.96 -61.78
C ALA A 192 13.26 34.46 -62.83
N PRO A 193 12.33 35.35 -62.45
CA PRO A 193 11.44 36.02 -63.40
C PRO A 193 12.11 37.24 -64.06
N PRO A 194 11.72 37.63 -65.29
CA PRO A 194 12.18 38.88 -65.88
C PRO A 194 11.45 40.09 -65.28
N ALA A 195 12.16 41.22 -65.25
CA ALA A 195 11.77 42.46 -64.61
C ALA A 195 10.46 43.07 -65.15
N ARG A 196 9.64 43.65 -64.24
CA ARG A 196 8.72 44.75 -64.53
C ARG A 196 8.42 45.60 -63.28
N VAL A 197 8.22 46.88 -63.58
CA VAL A 197 8.20 48.14 -62.80
C VAL A 197 7.12 48.26 -61.69
N PRO A 198 7.24 49.22 -60.75
CA PRO A 198 6.47 49.27 -59.51
C PRO A 198 5.17 50.08 -59.62
N THR A 199 4.14 49.69 -58.86
CA THR A 199 3.06 50.59 -58.41
C THR A 199 2.55 50.18 -57.02
N THR A 200 2.04 51.18 -56.30
CA THR A 200 1.84 51.37 -54.84
C THR A 200 0.60 50.70 -54.22
N PRO A 201 0.45 50.69 -52.87
CA PRO A 201 -0.46 49.81 -52.12
C PRO A 201 -1.74 50.50 -51.59
N PRO A 202 -2.67 49.74 -50.97
CA PRO A 202 -3.39 50.25 -49.79
C PRO A 202 -3.55 49.23 -48.62
N PRO A 203 -4.06 49.66 -47.45
CA PRO A 203 -3.55 49.26 -46.13
C PRO A 203 -4.44 48.36 -45.27
N ALA A 204 -3.88 48.05 -44.09
CA ALA A 204 -4.31 47.18 -43.01
C ALA A 204 -5.48 47.67 -42.13
N ALA A 205 -6.09 46.73 -41.40
CA ALA A 205 -6.64 46.91 -40.03
C ALA A 205 -6.88 45.50 -39.42
N VAL A 206 -6.11 45.01 -38.44
CA VAL A 206 -6.05 45.34 -37.00
C VAL A 206 -7.24 44.76 -36.20
N LEU A 207 -6.90 43.80 -35.34
CA LEU A 207 -7.72 43.19 -34.27
C LEU A 207 -8.09 44.26 -33.20
N PRO A 208 -8.99 44.01 -32.22
CA PRO A 208 -8.52 43.32 -31.03
C PRO A 208 -9.54 42.41 -30.32
N ARG A 209 -8.96 41.73 -29.34
CA ARG A 209 -9.48 40.80 -28.34
C ARG A 209 -10.29 41.48 -27.22
N THR A 210 -10.91 40.60 -26.42
CA THR A 210 -10.81 40.47 -24.93
C THR A 210 -11.96 40.88 -23.97
N VAL A 211 -12.24 39.89 -23.10
CA VAL A 211 -12.68 39.80 -21.68
C VAL A 211 -14.06 40.22 -21.15
N SER A 212 -14.57 39.27 -20.33
CA SER A 212 -15.05 39.39 -18.94
C SER A 212 -16.44 39.91 -18.61
N GLY A 213 -16.98 39.29 -17.55
CA GLY A 213 -17.78 40.00 -16.54
C GLY A 213 -19.16 39.41 -16.36
N GLY A 214 -19.39 38.80 -15.20
CA GLY A 214 -20.68 38.21 -14.84
C GLY A 214 -21.67 39.20 -14.23
N GLY A 215 -22.72 38.63 -13.64
CA GLY A 215 -23.48 39.29 -12.58
C GLY A 215 -24.93 39.61 -12.93
N PHE A 216 -25.80 38.98 -12.14
CA PHE A 216 -27.01 39.53 -11.55
C PHE A 216 -28.33 39.62 -12.35
N ALA A 217 -29.31 39.03 -11.67
CA ALA A 217 -30.64 39.56 -11.35
C ALA A 217 -31.74 39.55 -12.43
N ALA A 218 -32.75 38.75 -12.08
CA ALA A 218 -34.18 38.98 -12.18
C ALA A 218 -34.66 40.31 -12.80
N VAL A 219 -35.70 40.22 -13.62
CA VAL A 219 -36.92 41.03 -13.57
C VAL A 219 -37.93 40.47 -14.59
N SER A 220 -39.17 40.29 -14.15
CA SER A 220 -40.34 39.92 -14.98
C SER A 220 -40.92 41.15 -15.73
N PRO A 221 -42.11 41.03 -16.36
CA PRO A 221 -42.38 41.21 -17.79
C PRO A 221 -42.79 42.65 -18.19
N PRO A 222 -43.01 42.95 -19.49
CA PRO A 222 -44.39 43.07 -20.00
C PRO A 222 -44.54 42.47 -21.42
N ALA A 223 -45.64 41.79 -21.74
CA ALA A 223 -46.94 42.30 -22.18
C ALA A 223 -46.95 42.97 -23.58
N ALA A 224 -47.94 42.54 -24.36
CA ALA A 224 -48.56 43.17 -25.51
C ALA A 224 -47.83 43.16 -26.87
N SER A 225 -48.00 42.01 -27.51
CA SER A 225 -48.24 41.80 -28.95
C SER A 225 -48.95 42.96 -29.66
N GLY A 226 -48.37 43.40 -30.78
CA GLY A 226 -49.02 44.20 -31.81
C GLY A 226 -48.77 43.60 -33.20
N ALA A 227 -49.88 43.30 -33.88
CA ALA A 227 -50.05 43.17 -35.33
C ALA A 227 -49.43 41.96 -36.10
N ARG A 228 -50.31 40.98 -36.39
CA ARG A 228 -50.68 40.37 -37.71
C ARG A 228 -49.57 40.15 -38.75
N PRO A 229 -49.55 38.98 -39.43
CA PRO A 229 -50.29 38.86 -40.70
C PRO A 229 -50.87 37.42 -40.91
N PRO A 230 -51.19 36.94 -42.13
CA PRO A 230 -52.57 36.88 -42.60
C PRO A 230 -53.10 35.46 -42.84
N SER A 231 -54.44 35.37 -42.77
CA SER A 231 -55.35 34.45 -43.46
C SER A 231 -54.73 33.30 -44.27
N GLY A 232 -54.83 32.10 -43.71
CA GLY A 232 -54.86 30.82 -44.41
C GLY A 232 -55.96 29.94 -43.80
N SER A 233 -56.84 29.42 -44.66
CA SER A 233 -58.00 28.54 -44.43
C SER A 233 -58.16 27.88 -43.04
N PHE A 234 -59.32 28.12 -42.44
CA PHE A 234 -59.87 27.32 -41.35
C PHE A 234 -60.13 25.88 -41.82
N ALA A 235 -59.32 24.94 -41.34
CA ALA A 235 -59.76 23.55 -41.19
C ALA A 235 -60.28 23.41 -39.75
N THR A 236 -61.57 23.12 -39.63
CA THR A 236 -62.27 22.83 -38.37
C THR A 236 -61.58 21.67 -37.65
N VAL A 237 -60.98 21.97 -36.50
CA VAL A 237 -60.51 20.96 -35.54
C VAL A 237 -61.74 20.37 -34.85
N PRO A 238 -62.01 19.05 -34.92
CA PRO A 238 -63.10 18.44 -34.16
C PRO A 238 -62.75 18.47 -32.65
N PRO A 239 -63.76 18.51 -31.75
CA PRO A 239 -63.52 18.60 -30.31
C PRO A 239 -62.66 17.44 -29.81
N PRO A 240 -61.85 17.64 -28.74
CA PRO A 240 -61.00 16.58 -28.22
C PRO A 240 -61.88 15.41 -27.78
N ALA A 241 -61.65 14.26 -28.39
CA ALA A 241 -62.26 13.01 -28.01
C ALA A 241 -62.01 12.75 -26.52
N ALA A 242 -63.05 12.29 -25.82
CA ALA A 242 -62.95 11.83 -24.45
C ALA A 242 -61.72 10.91 -24.27
N PRO A 243 -60.98 11.02 -23.15
CA PRO A 243 -59.85 10.14 -22.92
C PRO A 243 -60.33 8.69 -23.06
N PRO A 244 -59.65 7.85 -23.87
CA PRO A 244 -60.03 6.45 -24.02
C PRO A 244 -60.06 5.79 -22.63
N PRO A 245 -60.92 4.77 -22.42
CA PRO A 245 -60.96 4.08 -21.14
C PRO A 245 -59.53 3.66 -20.81
N GLU A 246 -59.07 3.96 -19.59
CA GLU A 246 -57.73 3.60 -19.16
C GLU A 246 -57.47 2.16 -19.59
N ASP A 247 -56.58 1.99 -20.57
CA ASP A 247 -55.90 0.73 -20.78
C ASP A 247 -55.14 0.51 -19.48
N THR A 248 -55.85 -0.07 -18.51
CA THR A 248 -55.30 -0.92 -17.50
C THR A 248 -54.32 -1.80 -18.27
N GLU A 249 -53.03 -1.48 -18.21
CA GLU A 249 -52.02 -2.48 -18.50
C GLU A 249 -52.42 -3.65 -17.62
N SER A 250 -53.10 -4.63 -18.24
CA SER A 250 -53.72 -5.76 -17.56
C SER A 250 -52.73 -6.23 -16.51
N GLU A 251 -53.15 -6.40 -15.26
CA GLU A 251 -52.24 -6.76 -14.16
C GLU A 251 -51.32 -7.91 -14.55
N ALA A 252 -51.81 -8.84 -15.38
CA ALA A 252 -51.04 -9.88 -16.07
C ALA A 252 -49.82 -9.39 -16.87
N ARG A 253 -49.93 -8.35 -17.71
CA ARG A 253 -48.82 -7.76 -18.50
C ARG A 253 -47.85 -6.93 -17.64
N ARG A 254 -48.32 -6.33 -16.55
CA ARG A 254 -47.45 -5.70 -15.53
C ARG A 254 -46.66 -6.77 -14.77
N ALA A 255 -47.34 -7.83 -14.35
CA ALA A 255 -46.74 -9.00 -13.69
C ALA A 255 -45.76 -9.72 -14.62
N GLU A 256 -46.06 -9.86 -15.92
CA GLU A 256 -45.17 -10.49 -16.90
C GLU A 256 -43.89 -9.68 -17.13
N ARG A 257 -43.98 -8.35 -17.26
CA ARG A 257 -42.79 -7.48 -17.34
C ARG A 257 -41.98 -7.48 -16.05
N GLN A 258 -42.63 -7.44 -14.89
CA GLN A 258 -41.95 -7.60 -13.59
C GLN A 258 -41.26 -8.96 -13.47
N ALA A 259 -41.91 -10.06 -13.88
CA ALA A 259 -41.34 -11.40 -13.86
C ALA A 259 -40.14 -11.53 -14.83
N ARG A 260 -40.22 -10.92 -16.01
CA ARG A 260 -39.10 -10.87 -16.96
C ARG A 260 -37.92 -10.05 -16.43
N LEU A 261 -38.19 -8.92 -15.78
CA LEU A 261 -37.15 -8.11 -15.13
C LEU A 261 -36.54 -8.85 -13.94
N ALA A 262 -37.34 -9.55 -13.14
CA ALA A 262 -36.85 -10.38 -12.02
C ALA A 262 -35.95 -11.53 -12.50
N ARG A 263 -36.23 -12.09 -13.70
CA ARG A 263 -35.39 -13.11 -14.36
C ARG A 263 -34.16 -12.52 -15.07
N HIS A 264 -34.04 -11.20 -15.17
CA HIS A 264 -32.91 -10.57 -15.85
C HIS A 264 -31.62 -10.76 -15.03
N PRO A 265 -30.47 -11.10 -15.64
CA PRO A 265 -29.20 -11.36 -14.94
C PRO A 265 -28.75 -10.24 -14.00
N TYR A 266 -29.11 -8.99 -14.30
CA TYR A 266 -28.84 -7.83 -13.44
C TYR A 266 -29.59 -7.89 -12.10
N MET A 267 -30.88 -8.25 -12.10
CA MET A 267 -31.66 -8.38 -10.86
C MET A 267 -31.18 -9.57 -10.03
N ALA A 268 -30.83 -10.69 -10.67
CA ALA A 268 -30.24 -11.83 -9.98
C ALA A 268 -28.94 -11.46 -9.25
N ARG A 269 -28.07 -10.64 -9.87
CA ARG A 269 -26.85 -10.11 -9.24
C ARG A 269 -27.16 -9.14 -8.09
N SER A 270 -28.13 -8.25 -8.24
CA SER A 270 -28.55 -7.29 -7.22
C SER A 270 -29.21 -7.96 -6.00
N HIS A 271 -30.07 -8.96 -6.22
CA HIS A 271 -30.66 -9.77 -5.15
C HIS A 271 -29.60 -10.58 -4.43
N LYS A 272 -28.70 -11.25 -5.17
CA LYS A 272 -27.58 -11.98 -4.58
C LYS A 272 -26.69 -11.07 -3.73
N LEU A 273 -26.38 -9.87 -4.22
CA LEU A 273 -25.63 -8.85 -3.47
C LEU A 273 -26.32 -8.50 -2.15
N THR A 274 -27.62 -8.19 -2.21
CA THR A 274 -28.43 -7.85 -1.04
C THR A 274 -28.45 -8.99 -0.02
N GLU A 275 -28.59 -10.23 -0.48
CA GLU A 275 -28.62 -11.42 0.36
C GLU A 275 -27.28 -11.63 1.08
N LEU A 276 -26.16 -11.52 0.37
CA LEU A 276 -24.81 -11.67 0.95
C LEU A 276 -24.53 -10.58 2.00
N ILE A 277 -24.93 -9.33 1.73
CA ILE A 277 -24.81 -8.23 2.70
C ILE A 277 -25.63 -8.54 3.96
N ALA A 278 -26.87 -9.03 3.80
CA ALA A 278 -27.73 -9.40 4.92
C ALA A 278 -27.12 -10.55 5.75
N ARG A 279 -26.56 -11.57 5.10
CA ARG A 279 -25.86 -12.69 5.76
C ARG A 279 -24.62 -12.23 6.52
N GLY A 280 -23.80 -11.36 5.91
CA GLY A 280 -22.61 -10.79 6.54
C GLY A 280 -22.95 -9.94 7.77
N ARG A 281 -24.01 -9.13 7.69
CA ARG A 281 -24.55 -8.37 8.84
C ARG A 281 -25.02 -9.29 9.96
N ALA A 282 -25.78 -10.34 9.63
CA ALA A 282 -26.25 -11.31 10.61
C ALA A 282 -25.08 -12.08 11.27
N ALA A 283 -24.06 -12.43 10.51
CA ALA A 283 -22.83 -13.05 11.03
C ALA A 283 -22.09 -12.11 11.99
N THR A 284 -21.93 -10.84 11.63
CA THR A 284 -21.33 -9.81 12.49
C THR A 284 -22.11 -9.63 13.79
N ALA A 285 -23.44 -9.64 13.73
CA ALA A 285 -24.30 -9.51 14.91
C ALA A 285 -24.18 -10.73 15.86
N ARG A 286 -23.88 -11.92 15.32
CA ARG A 286 -23.63 -13.14 16.11
C ARG A 286 -22.21 -13.25 16.65
N GLY A 287 -21.31 -12.33 16.29
CA GLY A 287 -19.88 -12.41 16.62
C GLY A 287 -19.08 -13.39 15.76
N ASP A 288 -19.68 -13.91 14.68
CA ASP A 288 -19.01 -14.80 13.73
C ASP A 288 -18.34 -13.96 12.63
N PHE A 289 -17.21 -13.35 12.99
CA PHE A 289 -16.53 -12.38 12.15
C PHE A 289 -15.89 -13.01 10.91
N GLU A 290 -15.39 -14.24 11.01
CA GLU A 290 -14.85 -15.00 9.88
C GLU A 290 -15.86 -15.17 8.76
N ARG A 291 -17.09 -15.61 9.10
CA ARG A 291 -18.17 -15.70 8.12
C ARG A 291 -18.55 -14.32 7.57
N ALA A 292 -18.60 -13.29 8.42
CA ALA A 292 -18.88 -11.94 7.96
C ALA A 292 -17.86 -11.46 6.91
N TYR A 293 -16.56 -11.70 7.12
CA TYR A 293 -15.52 -11.36 6.16
C TYR A 293 -15.67 -12.09 4.83
N GLN A 294 -15.98 -13.38 4.86
CA GLN A 294 -16.17 -14.17 3.64
C GLN A 294 -17.33 -13.62 2.82
N GLU A 295 -18.47 -13.34 3.46
CA GLU A 295 -19.65 -12.78 2.80
C GLU A 295 -19.37 -11.37 2.24
N PHE A 296 -18.70 -10.49 3.01
CA PHE A 296 -18.34 -9.15 2.54
C PHE A 296 -17.28 -9.17 1.43
N ASN A 297 -16.28 -10.05 1.49
CA ASN A 297 -15.29 -10.20 0.42
C ASN A 297 -15.92 -10.78 -0.84
N HIS A 298 -16.89 -11.70 -0.71
CA HIS A 298 -17.63 -12.20 -1.87
C HIS A 298 -18.40 -11.06 -2.55
N VAL A 299 -19.00 -10.16 -1.76
CA VAL A 299 -19.62 -8.95 -2.28
C VAL A 299 -18.61 -8.04 -2.97
N LEU A 300 -17.45 -7.76 -2.38
CA LEU A 300 -16.43 -6.90 -3.00
C LEU A 300 -15.82 -7.52 -4.27
N GLY A 301 -15.80 -8.86 -4.38
CA GLY A 301 -15.44 -9.54 -5.62
C GLY A 301 -16.48 -9.36 -6.72
N LEU A 302 -17.76 -9.27 -6.36
CA LEU A 302 -18.85 -8.99 -7.30
C LEU A 302 -18.96 -7.48 -7.59
N ASP A 303 -18.77 -6.60 -6.63
CA ASP A 303 -18.80 -5.14 -6.81
C ASP A 303 -17.69 -4.46 -6.00
N PRO A 304 -16.51 -4.27 -6.61
CA PRO A 304 -15.36 -3.66 -5.93
C PRO A 304 -15.57 -2.20 -5.50
N LYS A 305 -16.58 -1.51 -6.04
CA LYS A 305 -16.83 -0.08 -5.76
C LYS A 305 -17.87 0.13 -4.67
N ASN A 306 -18.39 -0.94 -4.06
CA ASN A 306 -19.39 -0.85 -3.02
C ASN A 306 -18.80 -0.28 -1.71
N ARG A 307 -19.02 1.03 -1.50
CA ARG A 307 -18.55 1.74 -0.31
C ARG A 307 -19.22 1.26 0.99
N GLU A 308 -20.50 0.87 0.92
CA GLU A 308 -21.26 0.40 2.08
C GLU A 308 -20.63 -0.87 2.65
N VAL A 309 -20.33 -1.86 1.81
CA VAL A 309 -19.69 -3.10 2.27
C VAL A 309 -18.26 -2.88 2.72
N ALA A 310 -17.52 -1.98 2.08
CA ALA A 310 -16.19 -1.60 2.55
C ALA A 310 -16.24 -1.02 3.98
N GLN A 311 -17.24 -0.19 4.28
CA GLN A 311 -17.47 0.33 5.64
C GLN A 311 -17.87 -0.79 6.62
N LEU A 312 -18.81 -1.66 6.25
CA LEU A 312 -19.24 -2.78 7.09
C LEU A 312 -18.08 -3.74 7.41
N LEU A 313 -17.16 -3.96 6.46
CA LEU A 313 -15.99 -4.79 6.66
C LEU A 313 -15.02 -4.16 7.68
N VAL A 314 -14.80 -2.84 7.59
CA VAL A 314 -13.97 -2.11 8.57
C VAL A 314 -14.62 -2.14 9.96
N GLU A 315 -15.94 -1.97 10.04
CA GLU A 315 -16.68 -2.07 11.31
C GLU A 315 -16.63 -3.48 11.90
N ALA A 316 -16.84 -4.51 11.08
CA ALA A 316 -16.74 -5.90 11.50
C ALA A 316 -15.33 -6.21 12.00
N ARG A 317 -14.29 -5.68 11.33
CA ARG A 317 -12.90 -5.80 11.79
C ARG A 317 -12.64 -5.13 13.11
N ARG A 318 -13.10 -3.89 13.26
CA ARG A 318 -12.98 -3.18 14.53
C ARG A 318 -13.66 -3.98 15.66
N LYS A 319 -14.87 -4.48 15.44
CA LYS A 319 -15.58 -5.29 16.45
C LYS A 319 -14.87 -6.60 16.77
N HIS A 320 -14.32 -7.28 15.77
CA HIS A 320 -13.50 -8.48 15.96
C HIS A 320 -12.25 -8.18 16.79
N ASP A 321 -11.51 -7.14 16.44
CA ASP A 321 -10.28 -6.75 17.14
C ASP A 321 -10.59 -6.30 18.58
N LEU A 322 -11.72 -5.63 18.82
CA LEU A 322 -12.21 -5.30 20.16
C LEU A 322 -12.54 -6.55 20.99
N ALA A 323 -13.27 -7.51 20.40
CA ALA A 323 -13.62 -8.76 21.08
C ALA A 323 -12.37 -9.59 21.41
N ARG A 324 -11.43 -9.67 20.47
CA ARG A 324 -10.15 -10.34 20.68
C ARG A 324 -9.32 -9.62 21.73
N ALA A 325 -9.24 -8.30 21.70
CA ALA A 325 -8.52 -7.53 22.72
C ALA A 325 -9.05 -7.82 24.13
N GLN A 326 -10.37 -7.90 24.28
CA GLN A 326 -11.00 -8.25 25.57
C GLN A 326 -10.62 -9.68 26.01
N ALA A 327 -10.68 -10.65 25.11
CA ALA A 327 -10.27 -12.02 25.41
C ALA A 327 -8.78 -12.12 25.80
N GLU A 328 -7.90 -11.33 25.18
CA GLU A 328 -6.47 -11.28 25.54
C GLU A 328 -6.24 -10.63 26.92
N VAL A 329 -7.08 -9.66 27.33
CA VAL A 329 -7.05 -9.12 28.71
C VAL A 329 -7.42 -10.19 29.72
N GLU A 330 -8.52 -10.92 29.47
CA GLU A 330 -8.96 -12.01 30.34
C GLU A 330 -7.91 -13.12 30.44
N ARG A 331 -7.31 -13.50 29.30
CA ARG A 331 -6.17 -14.42 29.26
C ARG A 331 -4.99 -13.90 30.08
N GLY A 332 -4.67 -12.61 29.99
CA GLY A 332 -3.62 -11.99 30.79
C GLY A 332 -3.87 -12.13 32.30
N GLN A 333 -5.12 -11.88 32.73
CA GLN A 333 -5.52 -12.01 34.13
C GLN A 333 -5.43 -13.47 34.61
N GLU A 334 -5.84 -14.44 33.79
CA GLU A 334 -5.67 -15.85 34.11
C GLU A 334 -4.21 -16.26 34.25
N LEU A 335 -3.33 -15.75 33.38
CA LEU A 335 -1.90 -16.02 33.44
C LEU A 335 -1.26 -15.43 34.69
N GLU A 336 -1.68 -14.22 35.11
CA GLU A 336 -1.27 -13.64 36.39
C GLU A 336 -1.71 -14.47 37.58
N MET A 337 -2.96 -14.95 37.60
CA MET A 337 -3.44 -15.85 38.67
C MET A 337 -2.64 -17.14 38.74
N ARG A 338 -2.06 -17.59 37.61
CA ARG A 338 -1.16 -18.76 37.54
C ARG A 338 0.30 -18.41 37.87
N GLY A 339 0.63 -17.14 38.07
CA GLY A 339 1.98 -16.64 38.34
C GLY A 339 2.87 -16.48 37.10
N ASP A 340 2.34 -16.68 35.90
CA ASP A 340 3.07 -16.43 34.64
C ASP A 340 2.94 -14.96 34.23
N PHE A 341 3.72 -14.12 34.91
CA PHE A 341 3.76 -12.69 34.64
C PHE A 341 4.30 -12.37 33.23
N THR A 342 5.21 -13.19 32.70
CA THR A 342 5.77 -12.99 31.35
C THR A 342 4.73 -13.22 30.25
N GLY A 343 3.96 -14.30 30.35
CA GLY A 343 2.83 -14.57 29.47
C GLY A 343 1.73 -13.53 29.61
N ALA A 344 1.43 -13.12 30.83
CA ALA A 344 0.46 -12.07 31.10
C ALA A 344 0.84 -10.73 30.43
N GLN A 345 2.10 -10.32 30.56
CA GLN A 345 2.59 -9.10 29.93
C GLN A 345 2.42 -9.14 28.40
N ALA A 346 2.74 -10.26 27.77
CA ALA A 346 2.58 -10.43 26.34
C ALA A 346 1.11 -10.33 25.91
N ALA A 347 0.20 -10.97 26.66
CA ALA A 347 -1.25 -10.92 26.41
C ALA A 347 -1.80 -9.49 26.53
N TYR A 348 -1.42 -8.73 27.57
CA TYR A 348 -1.86 -7.35 27.70
C TYR A 348 -1.27 -6.43 26.63
N LYS A 349 0.00 -6.59 26.25
CA LYS A 349 0.59 -5.83 25.13
C LYS A 349 -0.15 -6.10 23.82
N LEU A 350 -0.53 -7.35 23.57
CA LEU A 350 -1.36 -7.72 22.42
C LEU A 350 -2.74 -7.05 22.51
N ALA A 351 -3.39 -7.07 23.66
CA ALA A 351 -4.67 -6.39 23.86
C ALA A 351 -4.60 -4.88 23.56
N VAL A 352 -3.53 -4.20 24.00
CA VAL A 352 -3.28 -2.78 23.68
C VAL A 352 -3.05 -2.56 22.18
N SER A 353 -2.35 -3.48 21.51
CA SER A 353 -2.11 -3.36 20.06
C SER A 353 -3.38 -3.55 19.21
N LEU A 354 -4.32 -4.38 19.70
CA LEU A 354 -5.61 -4.63 19.06
C LEU A 354 -6.61 -3.52 19.37
N ASN A 355 -6.60 -3.00 20.60
CA ASN A 355 -7.45 -1.91 21.05
C ASN A 355 -6.65 -0.87 21.84
N GLY A 356 -6.13 0.14 21.14
CA GLY A 356 -5.40 1.25 21.75
C GLY A 356 -6.26 2.21 22.59
N ASP A 357 -7.58 2.04 22.60
CA ASP A 357 -8.53 2.84 23.38
C ASP A 357 -8.96 2.16 24.69
N ASN A 358 -8.38 0.99 25.03
CA ASN A 358 -8.65 0.32 26.30
C ASN A 358 -7.67 0.81 27.40
N PRO A 359 -8.11 1.65 28.36
CA PRO A 359 -7.25 2.12 29.44
C PRO A 359 -6.82 1.00 30.39
N GLU A 360 -7.68 0.01 30.59
CA GLU A 360 -7.42 -1.08 31.53
C GLU A 360 -6.32 -1.99 30.99
N ALA A 361 -6.37 -2.35 29.71
CA ALA A 361 -5.30 -3.14 29.07
C ALA A 361 -3.94 -2.43 29.13
N ALA A 362 -3.91 -1.11 28.90
CA ALA A 362 -2.69 -0.31 28.99
C ALA A 362 -2.14 -0.23 30.42
N PHE A 363 -3.03 -0.07 31.40
CA PHE A 363 -2.68 -0.07 32.82
C PHE A 363 -2.10 -1.42 33.26
N GLN A 364 -2.76 -2.53 32.95
CA GLN A 364 -2.29 -3.87 33.33
C GLN A 364 -0.96 -4.22 32.65
N ALA A 365 -0.81 -3.89 31.36
CA ALA A 365 0.46 -4.08 30.64
C ALA A 365 1.62 -3.31 31.29
N ALA A 366 1.37 -2.05 31.69
CA ALA A 366 2.37 -1.22 32.35
C ALA A 366 2.71 -1.71 33.77
N ARG A 367 1.70 -2.15 34.53
CA ARG A 367 1.90 -2.68 35.89
C ARG A 367 2.77 -3.93 35.86
N VAL A 368 2.39 -4.94 35.08
CA VAL A 368 3.15 -6.19 34.96
C VAL A 368 4.53 -5.93 34.34
N GLY A 369 4.62 -5.07 33.33
CA GLY A 369 5.91 -4.72 32.71
C GLY A 369 6.89 -4.06 33.67
N ARG A 370 6.39 -3.24 34.59
CA ARG A 370 7.21 -2.67 35.67
C ARG A 370 7.68 -3.73 36.67
N GLU A 371 6.80 -4.63 37.08
CA GLU A 371 7.14 -5.74 37.99
C GLU A 371 8.22 -6.65 37.41
N LEU A 372 8.16 -6.89 36.09
CA LEU A 372 9.17 -7.65 35.34
C LEU A 372 10.45 -6.87 35.03
N ALA A 373 10.59 -5.64 35.51
CA ALA A 373 11.74 -4.76 35.25
C ALA A 373 12.10 -4.64 33.75
N GLN A 374 11.07 -4.55 32.90
CA GLN A 374 11.22 -4.36 31.45
C GLN A 374 11.71 -2.92 31.14
N ASP A 375 11.91 -2.63 29.86
CA ASP A 375 12.37 -1.30 29.44
C ASP A 375 11.46 -0.20 29.99
N ALA A 376 12.04 0.64 30.86
CA ALA A 376 11.34 1.72 31.54
C ALA A 376 10.68 2.70 30.56
N GLN A 377 11.24 2.89 29.35
CA GLN A 377 10.65 3.76 28.33
C GLN A 377 9.43 3.13 27.66
N GLU A 378 9.42 1.82 27.44
CA GLU A 378 8.25 1.13 26.88
C GLU A 378 7.10 1.13 27.89
N VAL A 379 7.39 0.78 29.15
CA VAL A 379 6.42 0.78 30.24
C VAL A 379 5.87 2.19 30.47
N LEU A 380 6.72 3.22 30.34
CA LEU A 380 6.30 4.62 30.45
C LEU A 380 5.25 4.99 29.41
N LYS A 381 5.43 4.61 28.14
CA LYS A 381 4.44 4.87 27.08
C LYS A 381 3.10 4.23 27.38
N LEU A 382 3.11 2.99 27.87
CA LEU A 382 1.90 2.26 28.25
C LEU A 382 1.18 2.95 29.44
N ALA A 383 1.93 3.35 30.47
CA ALA A 383 1.40 4.05 31.63
C ALA A 383 0.84 5.44 31.26
N GLN A 384 1.54 6.20 30.40
CA GLN A 384 1.06 7.48 29.88
C GLN A 384 -0.26 7.31 29.13
N ARG A 385 -0.35 6.29 28.27
CA ARG A 385 -1.57 6.01 27.51
C ARG A 385 -2.78 5.72 28.42
N ALA A 386 -2.58 4.97 29.50
CA ALA A 386 -3.65 4.69 30.48
C ALA A 386 -4.18 5.99 31.13
N VAL A 387 -3.27 6.92 31.48
CA VAL A 387 -3.61 8.22 32.06
C VAL A 387 -4.28 9.14 31.03
N GLU A 388 -3.80 9.18 29.78
CA GLU A 388 -4.43 9.95 28.70
C GLU A 388 -5.88 9.53 28.46
N LEU A 389 -6.15 8.21 28.49
CA LEU A 389 -7.48 7.66 28.27
C LEU A 389 -8.42 7.91 29.46
N LYS A 390 -7.92 7.84 30.70
CA LYS A 390 -8.69 8.16 31.92
C LYS A 390 -7.85 8.93 32.95
N PRO A 391 -7.82 10.28 32.86
CA PRO A 391 -7.00 11.11 33.75
C PRO A 391 -7.42 11.10 35.22
N GLY A 392 -8.70 10.82 35.50
CA GLY A 392 -9.30 10.91 36.84
C GLY A 392 -9.10 9.69 37.74
N ARG A 393 -8.34 8.67 37.31
CA ARG A 393 -8.05 7.48 38.14
C ARG A 393 -6.73 7.67 38.87
N ALA A 394 -6.80 7.75 40.21
CA ALA A 394 -5.63 7.85 41.07
C ALA A 394 -4.65 6.69 40.85
N ASP A 395 -5.15 5.46 40.67
CA ASP A 395 -4.33 4.26 40.40
C ASP A 395 -3.43 4.42 39.16
N TYR A 396 -3.97 5.01 38.09
CA TYR A 396 -3.27 5.15 36.82
C TYR A 396 -2.18 6.23 36.93
N GLN A 397 -2.50 7.34 37.59
CA GLN A 397 -1.56 8.42 37.89
C GLN A 397 -0.43 7.92 38.82
N LEU A 398 -0.76 7.06 39.79
CA LEU A 398 0.20 6.45 40.71
C LEU A 398 1.16 5.51 39.98
N LEU A 399 0.63 4.63 39.11
CA LEU A 399 1.45 3.75 38.27
C LEU A 399 2.40 4.58 37.40
N LEU A 400 1.91 5.63 36.74
CA LEU A 400 2.73 6.52 35.92
C LEU A 400 3.84 7.19 36.74
N ALA A 401 3.51 7.72 37.92
CA ALA A 401 4.49 8.34 38.83
C ALA A 401 5.59 7.34 39.25
N GLN A 402 5.21 6.11 39.59
CA GLN A 402 6.12 5.03 39.95
C GLN A 402 7.03 4.61 38.77
N VAL A 403 6.49 4.54 37.55
CA VAL A 403 7.28 4.24 36.34
C VAL A 403 8.25 5.39 36.01
N LEU A 404 7.81 6.64 36.15
CA LEU A 404 8.66 7.82 35.96
C LEU A 404 9.83 7.86 36.96
N LEU A 405 9.63 7.39 38.20
CA LEU A 405 10.73 7.21 39.14
C LEU A 405 11.77 6.22 38.65
N VAL A 406 11.34 5.05 38.14
CA VAL A 406 12.23 4.02 37.58
C VAL A 406 12.96 4.55 36.35
N ALA A 407 12.27 5.34 35.51
CA ALA A 407 12.86 6.02 34.35
C ALA A 407 13.76 7.22 34.72
N GLY A 408 13.94 7.54 36.01
CA GLY A 408 14.78 8.65 36.48
C GLY A 408 14.17 10.05 36.34
N GLN A 409 12.93 10.17 35.87
CA GLN A 409 12.23 11.43 35.62
C GLN A 409 11.57 11.98 36.90
N LYS A 410 12.38 12.26 37.92
CA LYS A 410 11.93 12.64 39.28
C LYS A 410 11.01 13.86 39.33
N LYS A 411 11.26 14.88 38.48
CA LYS A 411 10.45 16.11 38.44
C LYS A 411 9.00 15.82 38.00
N GLN A 412 8.85 15.05 36.92
CA GLN A 412 7.53 14.65 36.43
C GLN A 412 6.85 13.67 37.38
N ALA A 413 7.61 12.72 37.93
CA ALA A 413 7.10 11.80 38.94
C ALA A 413 6.49 12.54 40.14
N LYS A 414 7.14 13.60 40.62
CA LYS A 414 6.63 14.45 41.70
C LYS A 414 5.27 15.05 41.36
N HIS A 415 5.14 15.64 40.17
CA HIS A 415 3.88 16.23 39.71
C HIS A 415 2.74 15.19 39.72
N HIS A 416 2.98 14.00 39.16
CA HIS A 416 1.96 12.95 39.16
C HIS A 416 1.64 12.42 40.56
N PHE A 417 2.59 12.34 41.49
CA PHE A 417 2.29 12.00 42.89
C PHE A 417 1.48 13.10 43.61
N GLU A 418 1.72 14.38 43.31
CA GLU A 418 0.90 15.50 43.82
C GLU A 418 -0.53 15.39 43.28
N GLU A 419 -0.71 15.03 42.00
CA GLU A 419 -2.03 14.76 41.41
C GLU A 419 -2.73 13.56 42.04
N VAL A 420 -2.01 12.47 42.34
CA VAL A 420 -2.58 11.34 43.09
C VAL A 420 -3.04 11.79 44.47
N ALA A 421 -2.23 12.57 45.20
CA ALA A 421 -2.61 13.07 46.52
C ALA A 421 -3.80 14.05 46.47
N ARG A 422 -4.06 14.68 45.31
CA ARG A 422 -5.25 15.50 45.07
C ARG A 422 -6.50 14.64 44.82
N LEU A 423 -6.37 13.55 44.06
CA LEU A 423 -7.46 12.65 43.71
C LEU A 423 -7.82 11.68 44.85
N ASP A 424 -6.82 11.17 45.55
CA ASP A 424 -6.91 10.26 46.69
C ASP A 424 -5.94 10.73 47.80
N PRO A 425 -6.42 11.59 48.72
CA PRO A 425 -5.60 12.14 49.79
C PRO A 425 -5.01 11.08 50.72
N ASP A 426 -5.64 9.92 50.86
CA ASP A 426 -5.26 8.85 51.79
C ASP A 426 -4.34 7.80 51.18
N ASN A 427 -3.96 7.98 49.91
CA ASN A 427 -3.04 7.09 49.22
C ASN A 427 -1.65 7.03 49.88
N ALA A 428 -1.35 5.92 50.56
CA ALA A 428 -0.09 5.72 51.27
C ALA A 428 1.13 5.74 50.33
N ASP A 429 1.00 5.16 49.14
CA ASP A 429 2.08 5.08 48.16
C ASP A 429 2.44 6.45 47.59
N ALA A 430 1.46 7.31 47.35
CA ALA A 430 1.69 8.68 46.91
C ALA A 430 2.42 9.50 47.97
N ARG A 431 1.99 9.40 49.24
CA ARG A 431 2.66 10.06 50.38
C ARG A 431 4.10 9.56 50.54
N ALA A 432 4.32 8.25 50.42
CA ALA A 432 5.65 7.65 50.47
C ALA A 432 6.54 8.12 49.29
N GLY A 433 6.00 8.17 48.08
CA GLY A 433 6.67 8.68 46.87
C GLY A 433 7.09 10.15 47.01
N LEU A 434 6.19 11.02 47.48
CA LEU A 434 6.48 12.42 47.75
C LEU A 434 7.54 12.60 48.84
N LYS A 435 7.44 11.83 49.93
CA LYS A 435 8.47 11.83 50.98
C LYS A 435 9.82 11.46 50.37
N LYS A 436 9.91 10.34 49.64
CA LYS A 436 11.14 9.88 48.99
C LYS A 436 11.76 10.94 48.08
N LEU A 437 10.93 11.65 47.31
CA LEU A 437 11.36 12.74 46.42
C LEU A 437 11.75 14.03 47.14
N ARG A 438 11.18 14.29 48.33
CA ARG A 438 11.51 15.47 49.15
C ARG A 438 12.89 15.39 49.78
N TRP A 439 13.37 14.18 50.10
CA TRP A 439 14.64 13.96 50.80
C TRP A 439 15.79 13.55 49.88
N THR A 440 15.65 13.65 48.55
CA THR A 440 16.81 13.54 47.66
C THR A 440 17.62 14.84 47.74
N PHE A 441 18.55 14.91 48.68
CA PHE A 441 19.61 15.92 48.69
C PHE A 441 20.48 15.69 47.45
N THR A 442 20.31 16.53 46.44
CA THR A 442 21.29 16.71 45.36
C THR A 442 22.41 17.62 45.82
#